data_AF-A3X868-F1
#
_entry.id   AF-A3X868-F1
#
_cell.length_a   1.000
_cell.length_b   1.000
_cell.length_c   1.000
_cell.angle_alpha   90.00
_cell.angle_beta   90.00
_cell.angle_gamma   90.00
#
_symmetry.space_group_name_H-M   'P 1'
#
loop_
_entity.id
_entity.type
_entity.pdbx_description
1 polymer ?
#
loop_
_entity_poly.entity_id
_entity_poly.type
_entity_poly.pdbx_seq_one_letter_code
_entity_poly.pdbx_strand_id
1 'polypeptide(L)'
;MAVKYYAQIDFDLFSNPKYRALSSNDIRYIYLAAHCSKLSNYIGLFRYPVDIWSYDASAKPLEIEAAISELQRCDLIEYDFEYQTLRLVGWFSSLNAPNNGNQMKGHIKSFSGLPTCPPEMFCRAVSEFTVSSFKQALSWEDLSPEHKKVHDAFRTFLKAQFFKYGDDFNLILMDEINKRGRVTFGAIQSCYQMLPSEGLHSVQPFRKGIETLSKQEKKKEEKTINQKTLNVSPPRNSSVTDKPSSSALNSEIAKQARKELI
;
A
#
# COMPACT_ATOMS: atom_id res chain seq x y z
N MET A 1 -14.12 -5.57 -7.54
CA MET A 1 -12.74 -5.03 -7.69
C MET A 1 -12.71 -3.64 -7.04
N ALA A 2 -11.65 -3.25 -6.33
CA ALA A 2 -11.58 -1.92 -5.71
C ALA A 2 -11.39 -0.86 -6.79
N VAL A 3 -12.35 0.05 -6.93
CA VAL A 3 -12.30 1.15 -7.89
C VAL A 3 -11.55 2.33 -7.26
N LYS A 4 -10.64 2.94 -8.01
CA LYS A 4 -9.91 4.15 -7.57
C LYS A 4 -10.85 5.36 -7.65
N TYR A 5 -10.93 6.16 -6.59
CA TYR A 5 -11.80 7.35 -6.55
C TYR A 5 -11.12 8.62 -7.11
N TYR A 6 -9.79 8.66 -7.08
CA TYR A 6 -8.99 9.79 -7.55
C TYR A 6 -7.67 9.26 -8.09
N ALA A 7 -7.11 9.87 -9.13
CA ALA A 7 -5.76 9.56 -9.58
C ALA A 7 -4.73 10.33 -8.76
N GLN A 8 -3.62 9.67 -8.42
CA GLN A 8 -2.43 10.33 -7.89
C GLN A 8 -1.37 10.21 -8.96
N ILE A 9 -0.93 11.37 -9.46
CA ILE A 9 0.21 11.47 -10.35
C ILE A 9 1.32 12.07 -9.49
N ASP A 10 2.47 11.40 -9.49
CA ASP A 10 3.65 11.91 -8.82
C ASP A 10 4.08 13.23 -9.47
N PHE A 11 4.31 14.25 -8.64
CA PHE A 11 4.83 15.53 -9.12
C PHE A 11 6.19 15.34 -9.79
N ASP A 12 6.99 14.40 -9.29
CA ASP A 12 8.32 14.10 -9.83
C ASP A 12 8.27 13.29 -11.13
N LEU A 13 7.08 12.91 -11.63
CA LEU A 13 6.94 12.24 -12.92
C LEU A 13 7.56 13.07 -14.05
N PHE A 14 7.39 14.39 -14.03
CA PHE A 14 7.97 15.29 -15.04
C PHE A 14 9.50 15.36 -14.97
N SER A 15 10.09 15.00 -13.83
CA SER A 15 11.52 14.89 -13.61
C SER A 15 12.08 13.50 -13.95
N ASN A 16 11.22 12.48 -14.12
CA ASN A 16 11.62 11.11 -14.41
C ASN A 16 12.32 11.03 -15.79
N PRO A 17 13.60 10.58 -15.85
CA PRO A 17 14.35 10.50 -17.11
C PRO A 17 13.66 9.62 -18.18
N LYS A 18 13.02 8.53 -17.76
CA LYS A 18 12.30 7.63 -18.68
C LYS A 18 11.09 8.32 -19.32
N TYR A 19 10.35 9.09 -18.54
CA TYR A 19 9.20 9.86 -19.01
C TYR A 19 9.62 11.03 -19.91
N ARG A 20 10.73 11.71 -19.55
CA ARG A 20 11.29 12.78 -20.36
C ARG A 20 11.84 12.29 -21.70
N ALA A 21 12.36 11.06 -21.75
CA ALA A 21 12.89 10.43 -22.96
C ALA A 21 11.82 10.03 -24.00
N LEU A 22 10.53 10.15 -23.66
CA LEU A 22 9.45 9.90 -24.61
C LEU A 22 9.49 10.90 -25.77
N SER A 23 9.19 10.40 -26.96
CA SER A 23 9.38 11.09 -28.23
C SER A 23 8.44 12.28 -28.44
N SER A 24 7.24 12.22 -27.88
CA SER A 24 6.22 13.27 -28.05
C SER A 24 5.41 13.55 -26.78
N ASN A 25 4.76 14.71 -26.76
CA ASN A 25 3.79 15.05 -25.73
C ASN A 25 2.53 14.17 -25.80
N ASP A 26 2.19 13.64 -26.97
CA ASP A 26 1.03 12.77 -27.14
C ASP A 26 1.24 11.44 -26.41
N ILE A 27 2.43 10.85 -26.51
CA ILE A 27 2.76 9.61 -25.78
C ILE A 27 2.81 9.86 -24.28
N ARG A 28 3.33 11.01 -23.87
CA ARG A 28 3.29 11.45 -22.46
C ARG A 28 1.86 11.59 -21.95
N TYR A 29 0.95 12.12 -22.77
CA TYR A 29 -0.47 12.24 -22.43
C TYR A 29 -1.16 10.86 -22.39
N ILE A 30 -0.89 9.98 -23.35
CA ILE A 30 -1.38 8.59 -23.36
C ILE A 30 -0.96 7.85 -22.08
N TYR A 31 0.28 8.03 -21.62
CA TYR A 31 0.75 7.50 -20.35
C TYR A 31 -0.01 8.07 -19.15
N LEU A 32 -0.23 9.38 -19.11
CA LEU A 32 -1.03 10.04 -18.05
C LEU A 32 -2.48 9.54 -18.03
N ALA A 33 -3.08 9.31 -19.20
CA ALA A 33 -4.43 8.75 -19.32
C ALA A 33 -4.52 7.38 -18.63
N ALA A 34 -3.49 6.54 -18.72
CA ALA A 34 -3.45 5.27 -18.00
C ALA A 34 -3.42 5.43 -16.47
N HIS A 35 -2.68 6.41 -15.94
CA HIS A 35 -2.68 6.73 -14.51
C HIS A 35 -4.04 7.26 -14.03
N CYS A 36 -4.79 7.90 -14.92
CA CYS A 36 -6.07 8.54 -14.64
C CYS A 36 -7.30 7.68 -14.97
N SER A 37 -7.11 6.55 -15.64
CA SER A 37 -8.24 5.73 -16.10
C SER A 37 -9.08 5.25 -14.93
N LYS A 38 -10.41 5.24 -15.12
CA LYS A 38 -11.36 4.70 -14.14
C LYS A 38 -11.24 3.19 -13.96
N LEU A 39 -10.59 2.51 -14.91
CA LEU A 39 -10.28 1.08 -14.82
C LEU A 39 -9.05 0.81 -13.96
N SER A 40 -8.25 1.84 -13.67
CA SER A 40 -7.10 1.73 -12.79
C SER A 40 -7.52 1.37 -11.37
N ASN A 41 -6.63 0.67 -10.67
CA ASN A 41 -6.82 0.25 -9.29
C ASN A 41 -5.65 0.69 -8.42
N TYR A 42 -5.72 0.39 -7.13
CA TYR A 42 -4.68 0.80 -6.18
C TYR A 42 -3.35 0.06 -6.34
N ILE A 43 -3.25 -0.93 -7.24
CA ILE A 43 -2.04 -1.74 -7.42
C ILE A 43 -1.39 -1.60 -8.79
N GLY A 44 -1.89 -0.68 -9.63
CA GLY A 44 -1.27 -0.34 -10.91
C GLY A 44 -1.26 -1.48 -11.93
N LEU A 45 -2.09 -2.51 -11.75
CA LEU A 45 -2.22 -3.68 -12.62
C LEU A 45 -3.70 -3.91 -12.92
N PHE A 46 -4.15 -3.69 -14.15
CA PHE A 46 -5.57 -3.73 -14.50
C PHE A 46 -5.79 -3.97 -15.99
N ARG A 47 -6.98 -4.45 -16.36
CA ARG A 47 -7.36 -4.61 -17.76
C ARG A 47 -7.68 -3.26 -18.37
N TYR A 48 -6.99 -2.90 -19.45
CA TYR A 48 -7.16 -1.64 -20.16
C TYR A 48 -7.10 -1.85 -21.69
N PRO A 49 -8.23 -2.23 -22.31
CA PRO A 49 -8.31 -2.45 -23.76
C PRO A 49 -7.90 -1.23 -24.57
N VAL A 50 -7.25 -1.46 -25.71
CA VAL A 50 -6.79 -0.41 -26.65
C VAL A 50 -7.94 0.52 -27.04
N ASP A 51 -9.15 -0.01 -27.28
CA ASP A 51 -10.31 0.80 -27.64
C ASP A 51 -10.74 1.76 -26.52
N ILE A 52 -10.67 1.30 -25.26
CA ILE A 52 -10.99 2.14 -24.11
C ILE A 52 -9.88 3.17 -23.90
N TRP A 53 -8.62 2.77 -24.02
CA TRP A 53 -7.49 3.68 -23.90
C TRP A 53 -7.48 4.74 -25.01
N SER A 54 -7.85 4.35 -26.23
CA SER A 54 -8.06 5.24 -27.38
C SER A 54 -9.13 6.29 -27.06
N TYR A 55 -10.26 5.88 -26.49
CA TYR A 55 -11.30 6.79 -26.04
C TYR A 55 -10.81 7.74 -24.93
N ASP A 56 -10.21 7.19 -23.87
CA ASP A 56 -9.74 7.95 -22.70
C ASP A 56 -8.64 8.96 -23.09
N ALA A 57 -7.77 8.62 -24.04
CA ALA A 57 -6.67 9.47 -24.50
C ALA A 57 -7.01 10.33 -25.74
N SER A 58 -8.20 10.19 -26.32
CA SER A 58 -8.58 10.86 -27.58
C SER A 58 -7.55 10.66 -28.71
N ALA A 59 -6.98 9.47 -28.79
CA ALA A 59 -5.99 9.06 -29.79
C ALA A 59 -6.49 7.84 -30.56
N LYS A 60 -6.06 7.62 -31.80
CA LYS A 60 -6.50 6.47 -32.60
C LYS A 60 -5.92 5.16 -32.02
N PRO A 61 -6.58 4.01 -32.20
CA PRO A 61 -6.05 2.72 -31.72
C PRO A 61 -4.61 2.43 -32.18
N LEU A 62 -4.29 2.73 -33.44
CA LEU A 62 -2.93 2.57 -33.98
C LEU A 62 -1.89 3.47 -33.27
N GLU A 63 -2.30 4.67 -32.83
CA GLU A 63 -1.43 5.58 -32.07
C GLU A 63 -1.23 5.07 -30.65
N ILE A 64 -2.25 4.44 -30.04
CA ILE A 64 -2.14 3.77 -28.74
C ILE A 64 -1.18 2.58 -28.83
N GLU A 65 -1.28 1.74 -29.85
CA GLU A 65 -0.38 0.59 -30.03
C GLU A 65 1.09 1.01 -30.22
N ALA A 66 1.32 2.07 -31.00
CA ALA A 66 2.64 2.68 -31.15
C ALA A 66 3.15 3.25 -29.82
N ALA A 67 2.29 3.95 -29.07
CA ALA A 67 2.63 4.49 -27.76
C ALA A 67 2.94 3.36 -26.75
N ILE A 68 2.17 2.27 -26.74
CA ILE A 68 2.42 1.09 -25.90
C ILE A 68 3.83 0.55 -26.16
N SER A 69 4.20 0.38 -27.43
CA SER A 69 5.52 -0.11 -27.83
C SER A 69 6.64 0.79 -27.30
N GLU A 70 6.48 2.11 -27.39
CA GLU A 70 7.46 3.06 -26.86
C GLU A 70 7.52 3.05 -25.33
N LEU A 71 6.37 3.03 -24.65
CA LEU A 71 6.28 3.02 -23.19
C LEU A 71 6.89 1.74 -22.59
N GLN A 72 6.72 0.58 -23.26
CA GLN A 72 7.37 -0.67 -22.89
C GLN A 72 8.89 -0.59 -23.09
N ARG A 73 9.35 -0.05 -24.23
CA ARG A 73 10.78 0.16 -24.49
C ARG A 73 11.45 1.07 -23.45
N CYS A 74 10.72 2.06 -22.94
CA CYS A 74 11.18 2.97 -21.88
C CYS A 74 11.02 2.41 -20.46
N ASP A 75 10.53 1.17 -20.29
CA ASP A 75 10.29 0.53 -18.99
C ASP A 75 9.41 1.40 -18.06
N LEU A 76 8.35 1.97 -18.64
CA LEU A 76 7.30 2.72 -17.95
C LEU A 76 6.03 1.89 -17.75
N ILE A 77 5.79 0.93 -18.64
CA ILE A 77 4.66 0.00 -18.57
C ILE A 77 5.08 -1.42 -18.97
N GLU A 78 4.30 -2.41 -18.55
CA GLU A 78 4.20 -3.70 -19.21
C GLU A 78 2.78 -3.83 -19.75
N TYR A 79 2.60 -4.23 -21.01
CA TYR A 79 1.28 -4.44 -21.60
C TYR A 79 1.21 -5.81 -22.26
N ASP A 80 0.11 -6.52 -21.97
CA ASP A 80 -0.22 -7.80 -22.56
C ASP A 80 -1.39 -7.63 -23.54
N PHE A 81 -1.16 -7.95 -24.82
CA PHE A 81 -2.17 -7.75 -25.87
C PHE A 81 -3.28 -8.80 -25.84
N GLU A 82 -3.02 -10.00 -25.33
CA GLU A 82 -4.00 -11.11 -25.29
C GLU A 82 -5.11 -10.83 -24.26
N TYR A 83 -4.73 -10.56 -23.03
CA TYR A 83 -5.62 -10.23 -21.92
C TYR A 83 -5.94 -8.73 -21.85
N GLN A 84 -5.26 -7.91 -22.66
CA GLN A 84 -5.35 -6.45 -22.64
C GLN A 84 -5.06 -5.89 -21.25
N THR A 85 -4.05 -6.45 -20.59
CA THR A 85 -3.69 -6.07 -19.23
C THR A 85 -2.51 -5.13 -19.23
N LEU A 86 -2.67 -4.00 -18.54
CA LEU A 86 -1.65 -3.02 -18.31
C LEU A 86 -1.11 -3.15 -16.89
N ARG A 87 0.22 -3.10 -16.77
CA ARG A 87 0.92 -2.78 -15.53
C ARG A 87 1.69 -1.47 -15.68
N LEU A 88 1.51 -0.56 -14.73
CA LEU A 88 2.35 0.62 -14.57
C LEU A 88 3.62 0.23 -13.80
N VAL A 89 4.79 0.39 -14.42
CA VAL A 89 6.08 0.03 -13.81
C VAL A 89 6.49 1.13 -12.82
N GLY A 90 6.91 0.73 -11.62
CA GLY A 90 7.30 1.69 -10.58
C GLY A 90 6.11 2.37 -9.91
N TRP A 91 4.90 1.81 -10.05
CA TRP A 91 3.68 2.27 -9.38
C TRP A 91 3.88 2.55 -7.89
N PHE A 92 4.55 1.65 -7.17
CA PHE A 92 4.79 1.74 -5.73
C PHE A 92 6.11 2.46 -5.37
N SER A 93 6.82 3.03 -6.35
CA SER A 93 8.09 3.71 -6.08
C SER A 93 7.94 5.08 -5.41
N SER A 94 6.72 5.63 -5.36
CA SER A 94 6.44 6.94 -4.76
C SER A 94 5.03 7.03 -4.15
N LEU A 95 4.15 7.91 -4.63
CA LEU A 95 2.89 8.29 -3.98
C LEU A 95 1.90 7.14 -3.78
N ASN A 96 1.92 6.12 -4.64
CA ASN A 96 1.03 4.96 -4.48
C ASN A 96 1.62 3.89 -3.54
N ALA A 97 2.80 4.12 -2.95
CA ALA A 97 3.33 3.25 -1.90
C ALA A 97 2.41 3.28 -0.66
N PRO A 98 2.17 2.13 -0.03
CA PRO A 98 1.31 2.07 1.16
C PRO A 98 2.01 2.70 2.37
N ASN A 99 1.38 3.70 3.00
CA ASN A 99 1.96 4.47 4.10
C ASN A 99 1.80 3.83 5.49
N ASN A 100 0.97 2.79 5.61
CA ASN A 100 0.74 2.06 6.87
C ASN A 100 0.32 0.61 6.62
N GLY A 101 0.33 -0.21 7.68
CA GLY A 101 0.03 -1.65 7.57
C GLY A 101 -1.40 -1.96 7.14
N ASN A 102 -2.36 -1.06 7.39
CA ASN A 102 -3.74 -1.25 6.92
C ASN A 102 -3.86 -1.05 5.40
N GLN A 103 -3.17 -0.05 4.82
CA GLN A 103 -3.11 0.14 3.36
C GLN A 103 -2.44 -1.06 2.69
N MET A 104 -1.33 -1.57 3.24
CA MET A 104 -0.66 -2.77 2.73
C MET A 104 -1.62 -3.97 2.68
N LYS A 105 -2.39 -4.21 3.75
CA LYS A 105 -3.43 -5.26 3.77
C LYS A 105 -4.51 -5.04 2.73
N GLY A 106 -4.92 -3.79 2.50
CA GLY A 106 -5.88 -3.42 1.44
C GLY A 106 -5.35 -3.75 0.04
N HIS A 107 -4.09 -3.43 -0.24
CA HIS A 107 -3.46 -3.75 -1.52
C HIS A 107 -3.27 -5.25 -1.72
N ILE A 108 -2.85 -6.00 -0.68
CA ILE A 108 -2.78 -7.47 -0.72
C ILE A 108 -4.12 -8.08 -1.16
N LYS A 109 -5.25 -7.62 -0.60
CA LYS A 109 -6.58 -8.09 -1.00
C LYS A 109 -6.90 -7.74 -2.46
N SER A 110 -6.38 -6.63 -2.96
CA SER A 110 -6.61 -6.20 -4.34
C SER A 110 -5.96 -7.14 -5.36
N PHE A 111 -4.82 -7.75 -5.01
CA PHE A 111 -4.16 -8.76 -5.87
C PHE A 111 -5.02 -10.02 -6.07
N SER A 112 -5.86 -10.40 -5.10
CA SER A 112 -6.71 -11.60 -5.21
C SER A 112 -7.90 -11.44 -6.16
N GLY A 113 -8.27 -10.21 -6.51
CA GLY A 113 -9.43 -9.89 -7.34
C GLY A 113 -9.08 -9.38 -8.74
N LEU A 114 -7.85 -9.61 -9.20
CA LEU A 114 -7.36 -9.12 -10.48
C LEU A 114 -7.95 -9.90 -11.66
N PRO A 115 -8.11 -9.25 -12.83
CA PRO A 115 -8.38 -9.94 -14.08
C PRO A 115 -7.22 -10.88 -14.44
N THR A 116 -7.46 -11.81 -15.37
CA THR A 116 -6.43 -12.68 -15.93
C THR A 116 -5.28 -11.81 -16.46
N CYS A 117 -4.07 -12.10 -16.01
CA CYS A 117 -2.85 -11.43 -16.43
C CYS A 117 -1.70 -12.45 -16.51
N PRO A 118 -0.67 -12.19 -17.32
CA PRO A 118 0.48 -13.08 -17.41
C PRO A 118 1.12 -13.33 -16.03
N PRO A 119 1.44 -14.59 -15.68
CA PRO A 119 2.04 -14.95 -14.39
C PRO A 119 3.26 -14.10 -14.02
N GLU A 120 4.13 -13.83 -14.99
CA GLU A 120 5.37 -13.06 -14.78
C GLU A 120 5.09 -11.60 -14.44
N MET A 121 4.16 -10.96 -15.18
CA MET A 121 3.71 -9.59 -14.92
C MET A 121 3.12 -9.45 -13.52
N PHE A 122 2.31 -10.44 -13.10
CA PHE A 122 1.77 -10.50 -11.76
C PHE A 122 2.87 -10.63 -10.69
N CYS A 123 3.82 -11.56 -10.89
CA CYS A 123 4.92 -11.78 -9.94
C CYS A 123 5.79 -10.53 -9.78
N ARG A 124 6.09 -9.83 -10.87
CA ARG A 124 6.86 -8.58 -10.81
C ARG A 124 6.06 -7.47 -10.11
N ALA A 125 4.73 -7.38 -10.28
CA ALA A 125 3.89 -6.42 -9.57
C ALA A 125 3.86 -6.69 -8.05
N VAL A 126 3.74 -7.96 -7.66
CA VAL A 126 3.84 -8.37 -6.25
C VAL A 126 5.23 -8.08 -5.69
N SER A 127 6.28 -8.32 -6.46
CA SER A 127 7.67 -8.08 -6.01
C SER A 127 7.94 -6.60 -5.77
N GLU A 128 7.52 -5.74 -6.71
CA GLU A 128 7.61 -4.29 -6.56
C GLU A 128 6.83 -3.79 -5.34
N PHE A 129 5.60 -4.27 -5.17
CA PHE A 129 4.77 -3.95 -4.01
C PHE A 129 5.44 -4.37 -2.70
N THR A 130 6.03 -5.57 -2.67
CA THR A 130 6.71 -6.12 -1.50
C THR A 130 7.91 -5.26 -1.11
N VAL A 131 8.83 -5.04 -2.03
CA VAL A 131 10.03 -4.23 -1.77
C VAL A 131 9.66 -2.81 -1.35
N SER A 132 8.69 -2.18 -2.01
CA SER A 132 8.26 -0.82 -1.69
C SER A 132 7.58 -0.74 -0.33
N SER A 133 6.77 -1.74 0.03
CA SER A 133 6.12 -1.81 1.34
C SER A 133 7.14 -1.95 2.48
N PHE A 134 8.15 -2.81 2.30
CA PHE A 134 9.19 -2.97 3.30
C PHE A 134 10.10 -1.74 3.40
N LYS A 135 10.40 -1.06 2.28
CA LYS A 135 11.11 0.23 2.31
C LYS A 135 10.34 1.26 3.12
N GLN A 136 9.03 1.38 2.89
CA GLN A 136 8.20 2.31 3.65
C GLN A 136 8.19 1.94 5.13
N ALA A 137 8.09 0.64 5.45
CA ALA A 137 8.10 0.17 6.83
C ALA A 137 9.42 0.49 7.55
N LEU A 138 10.57 0.55 6.87
CA LEU A 138 11.85 0.95 7.47
C LEU A 138 11.87 2.41 7.96
N SER A 139 10.94 3.25 7.50
CA SER A 139 10.82 4.64 7.96
C SER A 139 9.99 4.80 9.24
N TRP A 140 9.33 3.73 9.70
CA TRP A 140 8.51 3.77 10.91
C TRP A 140 9.37 3.63 12.17
N GLU A 141 8.83 4.07 13.30
CA GLU A 141 9.48 3.88 14.60
C GLU A 141 9.63 2.38 14.93
N ASP A 142 10.79 1.97 15.44
CA ASP A 142 11.14 0.57 15.71
C ASP A 142 10.09 -0.22 16.53
N LEU A 143 9.39 0.46 17.44
CA LEU A 143 8.38 -0.12 18.33
C LEU A 143 6.94 0.00 17.78
N SER A 144 6.80 0.43 16.52
CA SER A 144 5.50 0.61 15.90
C SER A 144 4.75 -0.72 15.81
N PRO A 145 3.49 -0.79 16.27
CA PRO A 145 2.66 -1.98 16.11
C PRO A 145 2.38 -2.29 14.64
N GLU A 146 2.64 -1.36 13.72
CA GLU A 146 2.50 -1.55 12.28
C GLU A 146 3.49 -2.59 11.73
N HIS A 147 4.71 -2.70 12.28
CA HIS A 147 5.69 -3.70 11.83
C HIS A 147 5.16 -5.13 11.91
N LYS A 148 4.49 -5.47 13.02
CA LYS A 148 3.88 -6.80 13.20
C LYS A 148 2.77 -7.02 12.18
N LYS A 149 1.94 -6.00 11.92
CA LYS A 149 0.85 -6.10 10.93
C LYS A 149 1.39 -6.38 9.52
N VAL A 150 2.51 -5.77 9.16
CA VAL A 150 3.19 -5.98 7.86
C VAL A 150 3.75 -7.39 7.81
N HIS A 151 4.50 -7.79 8.84
CA HIS A 151 5.09 -9.14 8.92
C HIS A 151 4.03 -10.24 8.74
N ASP A 152 2.93 -10.16 9.50
CA ASP A 152 1.85 -11.14 9.44
C ASP A 152 1.13 -11.13 8.09
N ALA A 153 0.92 -9.95 7.49
CA ALA A 153 0.25 -9.82 6.20
C ALA A 153 1.10 -10.40 5.05
N PHE A 154 2.40 -10.07 5.01
CA PHE A 154 3.29 -10.52 3.95
C PHE A 154 3.69 -11.98 4.09
N ARG A 155 3.84 -12.52 5.31
CA ARG A 155 4.16 -13.94 5.53
C ARG A 155 3.21 -14.86 4.77
N THR A 156 1.90 -14.66 4.94
CA THR A 156 0.89 -15.50 4.28
C THR A 156 0.80 -15.20 2.79
N PHE A 157 0.87 -13.92 2.43
CA PHE A 157 0.73 -13.49 1.05
C PHE A 157 1.86 -13.99 0.13
N LEU A 158 3.12 -13.85 0.55
CA LEU A 158 4.29 -14.28 -0.21
C LEU A 158 4.37 -15.80 -0.30
N LYS A 159 4.04 -16.51 0.79
CA LYS A 159 3.96 -17.98 0.80
C LYS A 159 2.91 -18.47 -0.20
N ALA A 160 1.76 -17.80 -0.29
CA ALA A 160 0.73 -18.13 -1.28
C ALA A 160 1.22 -17.91 -2.72
N GLN A 161 2.00 -16.85 -2.99
CA GLN A 161 2.55 -16.62 -4.32
C GLN A 161 3.58 -17.67 -4.69
N PHE A 162 4.46 -18.05 -3.76
CA PHE A 162 5.40 -19.15 -3.97
C PHE A 162 4.70 -20.49 -4.26
N PHE A 163 3.65 -20.82 -3.52
CA PHE A 163 2.90 -22.05 -3.81
C PHE A 163 2.27 -22.07 -5.21
N LYS A 164 1.91 -20.89 -5.74
CA LYS A 164 1.27 -20.76 -7.05
C LYS A 164 2.28 -20.72 -8.20
N TYR A 165 3.41 -20.07 -8.00
CA TYR A 165 4.36 -19.73 -9.09
C TYR A 165 5.76 -20.33 -8.89
N GLY A 166 6.02 -21.00 -7.76
CA GLY A 166 7.28 -21.67 -7.48
C GLY A 166 8.50 -20.75 -7.48
N ASP A 167 9.60 -21.28 -8.01
CA ASP A 167 10.89 -20.59 -8.02
C ASP A 167 10.93 -19.37 -8.95
N ASP A 168 10.07 -19.31 -9.97
CA ASP A 168 9.96 -18.13 -10.85
C ASP A 168 9.60 -16.87 -10.05
N PHE A 169 8.70 -17.01 -9.08
CA PHE A 169 8.37 -15.91 -8.17
C PHE A 169 9.57 -15.49 -7.33
N ASN A 170 10.34 -16.45 -6.82
CA ASN A 170 11.55 -16.18 -6.04
C ASN A 170 12.61 -15.45 -6.84
N LEU A 171 12.85 -15.86 -8.09
CA LEU A 171 13.80 -15.23 -9.00
C LEU A 171 13.42 -13.76 -9.24
N ILE A 172 12.15 -13.50 -9.53
CA ILE A 172 11.63 -12.15 -9.76
C ILE A 172 11.70 -11.29 -8.49
N LEU A 173 11.35 -11.85 -7.34
CA LEU A 173 11.44 -11.13 -6.06
C LEU A 173 12.89 -10.78 -5.71
N MET A 174 13.83 -11.71 -5.90
CA MET A 174 15.25 -11.47 -5.67
C MET A 174 15.82 -10.42 -6.63
N ASP A 175 15.42 -10.44 -7.89
CA ASP A 175 15.80 -9.42 -8.86
C ASP A 175 15.33 -8.01 -8.42
N GLU A 176 14.07 -7.88 -7.99
CA GLU A 176 13.54 -6.60 -7.51
C GLU A 176 14.23 -6.13 -6.21
N ILE A 177 14.52 -7.04 -5.29
CA ILE A 177 15.33 -6.74 -4.08
C ILE A 177 16.71 -6.26 -4.50
N ASN A 178 17.39 -6.93 -5.43
CA ASN A 178 18.74 -6.59 -5.85
C ASN A 178 18.81 -5.25 -6.59
N LYS A 179 17.81 -4.96 -7.43
CA LYS A 179 17.72 -3.73 -8.22
C LYS A 179 17.35 -2.52 -7.37
N ARG A 180 16.35 -2.67 -6.49
CA ARG A 180 15.72 -1.52 -5.84
C ARG A 180 15.73 -1.60 -4.33
N GLY A 181 15.79 -2.79 -3.73
CA GLY A 181 15.43 -3.02 -2.34
C GLY A 181 16.47 -3.70 -1.47
N ARG A 182 17.78 -3.61 -1.74
CA ARG A 182 18.79 -4.41 -1.01
C ARG A 182 18.68 -4.29 0.51
N VAL A 183 18.42 -3.09 1.01
CA VAL A 183 18.22 -2.80 2.44
C VAL A 183 17.00 -3.48 3.06
N THR A 184 16.05 -3.96 2.26
CA THR A 184 14.84 -4.66 2.72
C THR A 184 15.02 -6.17 2.81
N PHE A 185 16.12 -6.73 2.31
CA PHE A 185 16.33 -8.18 2.21
C PHE A 185 16.11 -8.89 3.55
N GLY A 186 16.81 -8.49 4.61
CA GLY A 186 16.69 -9.13 5.93
C GLY A 186 15.29 -9.03 6.52
N ALA A 187 14.58 -7.94 6.26
CA ALA A 187 13.20 -7.76 6.70
C ALA A 187 12.23 -8.69 5.96
N ILE A 188 12.35 -8.79 4.63
CA ILE A 188 11.55 -9.71 3.79
C ILE A 188 11.86 -11.16 4.16
N GLN A 189 13.14 -11.52 4.27
CA GLN A 189 13.59 -12.87 4.64
C GLN A 189 13.06 -13.28 6.02
N SER A 190 12.95 -12.33 6.97
CA SER A 190 12.39 -12.61 8.30
C SER A 190 10.92 -13.04 8.28
N CYS A 191 10.14 -12.63 7.27
CA CYS A 191 8.73 -13.04 7.12
C CYS A 191 8.52 -14.14 6.09
N TYR A 192 9.47 -14.31 5.17
CA TYR A 192 9.37 -15.22 4.03
C TYR A 192 10.69 -16.01 3.88
N GLN A 193 10.74 -17.16 4.54
CA GLN A 193 11.94 -18.00 4.65
C GLN A 193 12.25 -18.83 3.40
N MET A 194 11.34 -18.86 2.42
CA MET A 194 11.53 -19.56 1.14
C MET A 194 12.37 -18.73 0.15
N LEU A 195 12.73 -17.49 0.52
CA LEU A 195 13.62 -16.66 -0.27
C LEU A 195 15.05 -17.23 -0.24
N PRO A 196 15.72 -17.42 -1.38
CA PRO A 196 17.09 -17.92 -1.43
C PRO A 196 18.04 -17.04 -0.60
N SER A 197 18.88 -17.68 0.21
CA SER A 197 19.91 -17.00 1.03
C SER A 197 21.19 -16.67 0.27
N GLU A 198 21.30 -17.06 -1.01
CA GLU A 198 22.45 -16.78 -1.84
C GLU A 198 22.43 -15.31 -2.32
N GLY A 199 23.13 -14.44 -1.58
CA GLY A 199 23.42 -13.06 -1.98
C GLY A 199 23.10 -12.01 -0.90
N LEU A 200 24.15 -11.49 -0.28
CA LEU A 200 24.21 -10.42 0.74
C LEU A 200 23.80 -10.80 2.19
N HIS A 201 24.81 -11.22 2.95
CA HIS A 201 24.87 -11.01 4.39
C HIS A 201 25.09 -9.53 4.70
N SER A 202 24.04 -8.75 4.95
CA SER A 202 24.02 -7.67 5.96
C SER A 202 22.74 -6.84 5.88
N VAL A 203 21.62 -7.35 6.39
CA VAL A 203 20.54 -6.49 6.89
C VAL A 203 20.04 -7.13 8.16
N GLN A 204 20.10 -6.41 9.28
CA GLN A 204 19.55 -6.92 10.53
C GLN A 204 18.05 -7.17 10.33
N PRO A 205 17.52 -8.34 10.70
CA PRO A 205 16.08 -8.50 10.83
C PRO A 205 15.56 -7.39 11.76
N PHE A 206 14.29 -6.96 11.58
CA PHE A 206 13.63 -6.09 12.56
C PHE A 206 13.97 -6.61 13.95
N ARG A 207 14.66 -5.80 14.77
CA ARG A 207 15.13 -6.26 16.08
C ARG A 207 13.94 -6.85 16.79
N LYS A 208 14.00 -8.16 17.03
CA LYS A 208 13.00 -8.86 17.83
C LYS A 208 12.94 -8.10 19.15
N GLY A 209 11.81 -7.46 19.41
CA GLY A 209 11.57 -6.83 20.70
C GLY A 209 11.87 -7.85 21.79
N ILE A 210 12.69 -7.44 22.76
CA ILE A 210 12.75 -8.10 24.06
C ILE A 210 11.30 -8.25 24.52
N GLU A 211 10.93 -9.44 24.98
CA GLU A 211 9.65 -9.69 25.63
C GLU A 211 9.44 -8.70 26.79
N THR A 212 8.83 -7.56 26.52
CA THR A 212 8.37 -6.61 27.54
C THR A 212 6.86 -6.57 27.61
N LEU A 213 6.23 -7.75 27.53
CA LEU A 213 4.87 -7.99 27.99
C LEU A 213 4.92 -8.96 29.19
N SER A 214 5.40 -8.46 30.33
CA SER A 214 5.15 -9.12 31.64
C SER A 214 5.26 -8.18 32.85
N LYS A 215 5.78 -6.95 32.69
CA LYS A 215 5.91 -5.98 33.81
C LYS A 215 4.89 -4.84 33.81
N GLN A 216 4.28 -4.49 32.67
CA GLN A 216 3.25 -3.43 32.65
C GLN A 216 1.84 -3.95 32.98
N GLU A 217 1.53 -5.22 32.71
CA GLU A 217 0.26 -5.83 33.09
C GLU A 217 0.19 -6.11 34.61
N LYS A 218 1.29 -6.58 35.22
CA LYS A 218 1.37 -6.74 36.69
C LYS A 218 1.20 -5.42 37.46
N LYS A 219 1.74 -4.31 36.95
CA LYS A 219 1.58 -2.98 37.58
C LYS A 219 0.17 -2.39 37.45
N LYS A 220 -0.60 -2.79 36.43
CA LYS A 220 -2.01 -2.38 36.28
C LYS A 220 -2.93 -3.20 37.18
N GLU A 221 -2.68 -4.49 37.37
CA GLU A 221 -3.43 -5.33 38.30
C GLU A 221 -3.16 -4.96 39.77
N GLU A 222 -1.91 -4.71 40.17
CA GLU A 222 -1.59 -4.29 41.56
C GLU A 222 -2.21 -2.94 41.93
N LYS A 223 -2.27 -1.98 41.00
CA LYS A 223 -2.96 -0.69 41.25
C LYS A 223 -4.48 -0.83 41.34
N THR A 224 -5.07 -1.77 40.60
CA THR A 224 -6.52 -2.00 40.61
C THR A 224 -6.96 -2.76 41.86
N ILE A 225 -6.10 -3.63 42.40
CA ILE A 225 -6.35 -4.37 43.65
C ILE A 225 -6.25 -3.43 44.87
N ASN A 226 -5.24 -2.55 44.92
CA ASN A 226 -5.05 -1.61 46.04
C ASN A 226 -6.13 -0.50 46.12
N GLN A 227 -6.77 -0.13 45.00
CA GLN A 227 -7.89 0.82 45.04
C GLN A 227 -9.22 0.18 45.48
N LYS A 228 -9.37 -1.15 45.33
CA LYS A 228 -10.57 -1.87 45.80
C LYS A 228 -10.54 -2.20 47.30
N THR A 229 -9.38 -2.17 47.95
CA THR A 229 -9.25 -2.50 49.39
C THR A 229 -9.42 -1.30 50.33
N LEU A 230 -9.44 -0.07 49.82
CA LEU A 230 -9.50 1.15 50.65
C LEU A 230 -10.91 1.76 50.81
N ASN A 231 -11.93 1.28 50.10
CA ASN A 231 -13.29 1.82 50.21
C ASN A 231 -14.29 0.73 50.59
N VAL A 232 -14.36 0.41 51.89
CA VAL A 232 -15.44 -0.35 52.50
C VAL A 232 -16.19 0.55 53.51
N SER A 233 -17.43 0.91 53.13
CA SER A 233 -18.63 1.18 53.96
C SER A 233 -18.83 2.57 54.65
N PRO A 234 -20.08 3.00 55.01
CA PRO A 234 -21.43 2.70 54.49
C PRO A 234 -22.31 4.02 54.30
N PRO A 235 -23.65 4.08 54.49
CA PRO A 235 -24.67 4.20 53.43
C PRO A 235 -25.50 5.52 53.38
N ARG A 236 -26.33 5.64 52.32
CA ARG A 236 -27.60 6.41 52.17
C ARG A 236 -27.59 7.95 52.26
N ASN A 237 -27.90 8.66 51.16
CA ASN A 237 -29.26 9.10 50.77
C ASN A 237 -29.25 10.14 49.62
N SER A 238 -30.38 10.16 48.91
CA SER A 238 -30.79 10.93 47.73
C SER A 238 -30.48 12.44 47.72
N SER A 239 -30.09 12.96 46.54
CA SER A 239 -30.74 14.14 45.93
C SER A 239 -30.40 14.25 44.45
N VAL A 240 -31.45 14.48 43.67
CA VAL A 240 -31.48 14.73 42.23
C VAL A 240 -30.96 16.14 41.94
N THR A 241 -30.06 16.31 40.98
CA THR A 241 -29.95 17.55 40.19
C THR A 241 -29.47 17.24 38.77
N ASP A 242 -30.30 17.66 37.82
CA ASP A 242 -30.12 17.52 36.38
C ASP A 242 -28.89 18.27 35.85
N LYS A 243 -28.15 17.63 34.94
CA LYS A 243 -27.23 18.32 34.03
C LYS A 243 -27.67 18.05 32.58
N PRO A 244 -27.94 19.08 31.78
CA PRO A 244 -28.40 18.91 30.40
C PRO A 244 -27.29 18.37 29.49
N SER A 245 -27.70 17.53 28.54
CA SER A 245 -26.84 16.86 27.58
C SER A 245 -26.16 17.82 26.62
N SER A 246 -24.94 17.44 26.19
CA SER A 246 -24.05 18.12 25.24
C SER A 246 -24.64 18.41 23.84
N SER A 247 -25.90 18.06 23.58
CA SER A 247 -26.62 18.35 22.34
C SER A 247 -27.11 19.80 22.26
N ALA A 248 -27.34 20.48 23.39
CA ALA A 248 -27.82 21.88 23.39
C ALA A 248 -26.71 22.88 23.00
N LEU A 249 -25.48 22.66 23.47
CA LEU A 249 -24.33 23.55 23.26
C LEU A 249 -23.91 23.64 21.79
N ASN A 250 -24.09 22.56 21.03
CA ASN A 250 -23.71 22.51 19.61
C ASN A 250 -24.73 23.22 18.69
N SER A 251 -25.98 23.41 19.14
CA SER A 251 -27.01 24.09 18.35
C SER A 251 -26.90 25.61 18.38
N GLU A 252 -26.30 26.16 19.44
CA GLU A 252 -26.17 27.60 19.67
C GLU A 252 -24.94 28.16 18.93
N ILE A 253 -23.83 27.42 18.95
CA ILE A 253 -22.62 27.72 18.17
C ILE A 253 -22.92 27.70 16.66
N ALA A 254 -23.76 26.76 16.20
CA ALA A 254 -24.17 26.67 14.80
C ALA A 254 -25.12 27.80 14.35
N LYS A 255 -25.88 28.41 15.27
CA LYS A 255 -26.71 29.59 14.99
C LYS A 255 -25.91 30.88 14.97
N GLN A 256 -24.82 30.97 15.74
CA GLN A 256 -23.98 32.16 15.80
C GLN A 256 -23.08 32.32 14.56
N ALA A 257 -22.53 31.21 14.04
CA ALA A 257 -21.74 31.21 12.81
C ALA A 257 -22.53 31.57 11.53
N ARG A 258 -23.86 31.46 11.55
CA ARG A 258 -24.73 31.80 10.41
C ARG A 258 -25.15 33.27 10.37
N LYS A 259 -24.86 34.05 11.41
CA LYS A 259 -25.18 35.49 11.50
C LYS A 259 -24.02 36.40 11.08
N GLU A 260 -22.81 35.86 10.92
CA GLU A 260 -21.62 36.62 10.50
C GLU A 260 -21.31 36.50 9.00
N LEU A 261 -22.21 35.88 8.21
CA LEU A 261 -22.05 35.66 6.77
C LEU A 261 -23.17 36.29 5.93
N ILE A 262 -23.89 37.28 6.46
CA ILE A 262 -24.82 38.14 5.71
C ILE A 262 -24.43 39.59 5.94
#